data_AF-A0A183U473-F1
#
_entry.id   AF-A0A183U473-F1
#
_cell.length_a   1.000
_cell.length_b   1.000
_cell.length_c   1.000
_cell.angle_alpha   90.00
_cell.angle_beta   90.00
_cell.angle_gamma   90.00
#
_symmetry.space_group_name_H-M   'P 1'
#
loop_
_entity.id
_entity.type
_entity.pdbx_description
1 polymer ?
#
loop_
_entity_poly.entity_id
_entity_poly.type
_entity_poly.pdbx_seq_one_letter_code
_entity_poly.pdbx_strand_id
1 'polypeptide(L)'
;MEGIIRLANFVVMLQHDGFVLKKKFADRITKDYGVRIRVTDCSNISAITAEIDEWTLNVTNSSITAIASEANILLDSCLFLISVVHFEAEWAKKFKYDETFPKDFYVSKDNVRQVNMMPIWAFGLFRYTEDGHVQLLGIPYNDNETFLYLFLPRDRDGLENVIKEISGKRILALIRRCKIVDVEVEIPAFRIESGSDMKDALIKMGIQNAFESSADFSAISQSNLFLSTVLHKTFFEVHFLFSVFLQKELKRNL
;
A
#
# COMPACT_ATOMS: atom_id res chain seq x y z
N MET A 1 -13.21 -17.23 -2.96
CA MET A 1 -12.94 -15.94 -3.64
C MET A 1 -11.79 -15.32 -2.90
N GLU A 2 -10.60 -15.27 -3.52
CA GLU A 2 -9.50 -14.49 -2.98
C GLU A 2 -9.92 -13.02 -3.04
N GLY A 3 -9.81 -12.30 -1.92
CA GLY A 3 -10.16 -10.89 -1.86
C GLY A 3 -9.21 -10.06 -2.74
N ILE A 4 -9.74 -8.97 -3.29
CA ILE A 4 -9.01 -7.97 -4.09
C ILE A 4 -7.85 -7.34 -3.29
N ILE A 5 -7.95 -7.34 -1.96
CA ILE A 5 -6.95 -6.82 -1.04
C ILE A 5 -6.39 -7.98 -0.22
N ARG A 6 -5.06 -8.08 -0.19
CA ARG A 6 -4.30 -8.94 0.72
C ARG A 6 -3.52 -8.07 1.69
N LEU A 7 -3.82 -8.21 2.98
CA LEU A 7 -3.04 -7.64 4.06
C LEU A 7 -2.28 -8.77 4.74
N ALA A 8 -0.96 -8.63 4.85
CA ALA A 8 -0.10 -9.59 5.50
C ALA A 8 0.81 -8.88 6.51
N ASN A 9 0.90 -9.45 7.71
CA ASN A 9 1.68 -8.89 8.81
C ASN A 9 2.73 -9.89 9.26
N PHE A 10 3.97 -9.42 9.44
CA PHE A 10 5.07 -10.21 9.97
C PHE A 10 5.71 -9.44 11.13
N VAL A 11 5.72 -10.06 12.30
CA VAL A 11 6.43 -9.56 13.48
C VAL A 11 7.69 -10.38 13.71
N VAL A 12 8.82 -9.69 13.79
CA VAL A 12 10.12 -10.27 14.17
C VAL A 12 10.51 -9.74 15.53
N MET A 13 10.78 -10.64 16.48
CA MET A 13 11.15 -10.31 17.85
C MET A 13 12.55 -10.81 18.15
N LEU A 14 13.37 -9.95 18.77
CA LEU A 14 14.71 -10.35 19.19
C LEU A 14 14.66 -11.03 20.54
N GLN A 15 15.16 -12.25 20.57
CA GLN A 15 15.38 -13.02 21.78
C GLN A 15 16.74 -12.63 22.35
N HIS A 16 16.72 -12.09 23.56
CA HIS A 16 17.88 -11.94 24.42
C HIS A 16 17.66 -12.76 25.70
N ASP A 17 18.68 -12.85 26.55
CA ASP A 17 18.56 -13.57 27.82
C ASP A 17 17.35 -13.08 28.64
N GLY A 18 16.52 -14.03 29.09
CA GLY A 18 15.30 -13.76 29.85
C GLY A 18 14.08 -13.33 29.02
N PHE A 19 14.19 -13.22 27.69
CA PHE A 19 13.02 -12.93 26.84
C PHE A 19 12.08 -14.15 26.76
N VAL A 20 10.81 -13.94 27.15
CA VAL A 20 9.74 -14.94 27.03
C VAL A 20 8.50 -14.30 26.44
N LEU A 21 8.17 -14.67 25.20
CA LEU A 21 6.93 -14.26 24.54
C LEU A 21 5.73 -14.86 25.27
N LYS A 22 4.81 -14.01 25.73
CA LYS A 22 3.57 -14.43 26.38
C LYS A 22 2.68 -15.14 25.36
N LYS A 23 2.39 -16.42 25.61
CA LYS A 23 1.52 -17.24 24.77
C LYS A 23 0.18 -16.58 24.45
N LYS A 24 -0.46 -15.95 25.45
CA LYS A 24 -1.74 -15.23 25.26
C LYS A 24 -1.65 -14.13 24.19
N PHE A 25 -0.53 -13.42 24.11
CA PHE A 25 -0.31 -12.40 23.08
C PHE A 25 -0.10 -13.05 21.72
N ALA A 26 0.79 -14.05 21.64
CA ALA A 26 1.09 -14.78 20.41
C ALA A 26 -0.18 -15.41 19.79
N ASP A 27 -0.98 -16.09 20.60
CA ASP A 27 -2.23 -16.72 20.18
C ASP A 27 -3.20 -15.66 19.64
N ARG A 28 -3.30 -14.50 20.30
CA ARG A 28 -4.19 -13.40 19.89
C ARG A 28 -3.78 -12.79 18.56
N ILE A 29 -2.51 -12.43 18.38
CA ILE A 29 -2.08 -11.77 17.13
C ILE A 29 -2.08 -12.72 15.93
N THR A 30 -1.84 -14.01 16.17
CA THR A 30 -1.93 -15.04 15.13
C THR A 30 -3.38 -15.27 14.74
N LYS A 31 -4.29 -15.42 15.71
CA LYS A 31 -5.69 -15.73 15.46
C LYS A 31 -6.49 -14.55 14.93
N ASP A 32 -6.36 -13.38 15.56
CA ASP A 32 -7.24 -12.24 15.29
C ASP A 32 -6.71 -11.35 14.15
N TYR A 33 -5.38 -11.35 13.92
CA TYR A 33 -4.72 -10.46 12.96
C TYR A 33 -3.91 -11.19 11.88
N GLY A 34 -3.89 -12.53 11.89
CA GLY A 34 -3.17 -13.35 10.91
C GLY A 34 -1.66 -13.10 10.89
N VAL A 35 -1.10 -12.62 12.00
CA VAL A 35 0.31 -12.22 12.09
C VAL A 35 1.21 -13.46 12.08
N ARG A 36 2.21 -13.47 11.19
CA ARG A 36 3.34 -14.40 11.31
C ARG A 36 4.28 -13.87 12.40
N ILE A 37 4.71 -14.73 13.30
CA ILE A 37 5.65 -14.38 14.37
C ILE A 37 6.96 -15.13 14.15
N ARG A 38 8.09 -14.42 14.23
CA ARG A 38 9.44 -15.00 14.28
C ARG A 38 10.16 -14.48 15.50
N VAL A 39 10.62 -15.39 16.36
CA VAL A 39 11.50 -15.09 17.50
C VAL A 39 12.90 -15.57 17.14
N THR A 40 13.93 -14.72 17.27
CA THR A 40 15.30 -15.01 16.81
C THR A 40 16.35 -14.25 17.62
N ASP A 41 17.58 -14.74 17.72
CA ASP A 41 18.69 -14.10 18.46
C ASP A 41 19.54 -13.13 17.62
N CYS A 42 19.13 -12.87 16.37
CA CYS A 42 19.86 -12.03 15.40
C CYS A 42 21.30 -12.45 15.08
N SER A 43 21.71 -13.67 15.43
CA SER A 43 23.04 -14.20 15.08
C SER A 43 23.30 -14.23 13.57
N ASN A 44 22.23 -14.31 12.76
CA ASN A 44 22.30 -14.29 11.30
C ASN A 44 21.29 -13.32 10.69
N ILE A 45 21.64 -12.04 10.76
CA ILE A 45 20.91 -10.91 10.16
C ILE A 45 20.57 -11.15 8.68
N SER A 46 21.54 -11.63 7.90
CA SER A 46 21.34 -11.87 6.45
C SER A 46 20.25 -12.90 6.18
N ALA A 47 20.20 -13.99 6.96
CA ALA A 47 19.15 -15.00 6.84
C ALA A 47 17.76 -14.46 7.23
N ILE A 48 17.68 -13.61 8.24
CA ILE A 48 16.41 -12.98 8.67
C ILE A 48 15.89 -12.04 7.57
N THR A 49 16.78 -11.22 6.99
CA THR A 49 16.44 -10.36 5.85
C THR A 49 15.90 -11.18 4.69
N ALA A 50 16.60 -12.25 4.30
CA ALA A 50 16.16 -13.12 3.21
C ALA A 50 14.81 -13.78 3.50
N GLU A 51 14.56 -14.22 4.75
CA GLU A 51 13.27 -14.79 5.16
C GLU A 51 12.13 -13.76 5.01
N ILE A 52 12.35 -12.51 5.42
CA ILE A 52 11.35 -11.44 5.31
C ILE A 52 11.06 -11.12 3.83
N ASP A 53 12.10 -11.02 3.00
CA ASP A 53 11.95 -10.70 1.58
C ASP A 53 11.28 -11.85 0.82
N GLU A 54 11.63 -13.11 1.09
CA GLU A 54 10.95 -14.28 0.53
C GLU A 54 9.48 -14.34 0.96
N TRP A 55 9.21 -14.09 2.25
CA TRP A 55 7.83 -14.01 2.74
C TRP A 55 7.05 -12.90 2.01
N THR A 56 7.65 -11.72 1.85
CA THR A 56 7.06 -10.57 1.15
C THR A 56 6.76 -10.91 -0.31
N LEU A 57 7.71 -11.54 -1.01
CA LEU A 57 7.56 -11.98 -2.39
C LEU A 57 6.37 -12.93 -2.54
N ASN A 58 6.21 -13.86 -1.61
CA ASN A 58 5.12 -14.84 -1.62
C ASN A 58 3.76 -14.22 -1.35
N VAL A 59 3.64 -13.32 -0.35
CA VAL A 59 2.34 -12.69 -0.02
C VAL A 59 1.89 -11.64 -1.03
N THR A 60 2.81 -11.15 -1.88
CA THR A 60 2.53 -10.11 -2.90
C THR A 60 2.53 -10.63 -4.33
N ASN A 61 2.45 -11.95 -4.55
CA ASN A 61 2.52 -12.55 -5.90
C ASN A 61 3.74 -12.05 -6.71
N SER A 62 4.87 -11.80 -6.04
CA SER A 62 6.11 -11.26 -6.62
C SER A 62 6.02 -9.80 -7.12
N SER A 63 5.03 -9.03 -6.68
CA SER A 63 4.94 -7.58 -6.94
C SER A 63 5.92 -6.78 -6.08
N ILE A 64 6.18 -7.21 -4.85
CA ILE A 64 7.18 -6.60 -3.96
C ILE A 64 8.33 -7.59 -3.76
N THR A 65 9.52 -7.20 -4.21
CA THR A 65 10.70 -8.10 -4.24
C THR A 65 11.54 -8.03 -2.97
N ALA A 66 11.48 -6.92 -2.23
CA ALA A 66 12.26 -6.72 -1.02
C ALA A 66 11.62 -5.65 -0.11
N ILE A 67 11.73 -5.81 1.21
CA ILE A 67 11.41 -4.82 2.25
C ILE A 67 12.56 -4.72 3.23
N ALA A 68 13.08 -5.85 3.69
CA ALA A 68 14.08 -5.90 4.75
C ALA A 68 15.46 -5.50 4.24
N SER A 69 15.86 -5.99 3.05
CA SER A 69 17.18 -5.69 2.49
C SER A 69 17.34 -4.22 2.09
N GLU A 70 16.26 -3.56 1.68
CA GLU A 70 16.27 -2.14 1.33
C GLU A 70 16.40 -1.21 2.55
N ALA A 71 15.93 -1.65 3.72
CA ALA A 71 15.84 -0.79 4.89
C ALA A 71 17.03 -0.94 5.88
N ASN A 72 18.02 -1.80 5.62
CA ASN A 72 19.27 -1.95 6.41
C ASN A 72 19.05 -2.17 7.94
N ILE A 73 18.07 -2.96 8.33
CA ILE A 73 17.33 -2.73 9.60
C ILE A 73 17.85 -3.46 10.84
N LEU A 74 18.86 -4.32 10.74
CA LEU A 74 18.95 -5.43 11.71
C LEU A 74 20.00 -5.30 12.82
N LEU A 75 20.55 -4.12 13.09
CA LEU A 75 21.68 -4.03 14.04
C LEU A 75 21.29 -3.75 15.52
N ASP A 76 20.20 -3.03 15.84
CA ASP A 76 19.97 -2.52 17.22
C ASP A 76 18.55 -2.65 17.82
N SER A 77 17.65 -3.47 17.25
CA SER A 77 16.21 -3.28 17.44
C SER A 77 15.45 -4.48 18.06
N CYS A 78 14.80 -4.31 19.22
CA CYS A 78 14.16 -5.42 19.96
C CYS A 78 12.89 -6.03 19.33
N LEU A 79 12.15 -5.26 18.53
CA LEU A 79 10.86 -5.65 17.94
C LEU A 79 10.65 -4.93 16.60
N PHE A 80 10.31 -5.69 15.56
CA PHE A 80 9.95 -5.19 14.23
C PHE A 80 8.52 -5.58 13.86
N LEU A 81 7.78 -4.62 13.30
CA LEU A 81 6.51 -4.85 12.65
C LEU A 81 6.64 -4.54 11.16
N ILE A 82 6.38 -5.54 10.33
CA ILE A 82 6.34 -5.42 8.88
C ILE A 82 4.88 -5.61 8.46
N SER A 83 4.33 -4.60 7.80
CA SER A 83 2.99 -4.63 7.23
C SER A 83 3.09 -4.49 5.72
N VAL A 84 2.49 -5.44 5.01
CA VAL A 84 2.44 -5.46 3.54
C VAL A 84 1.00 -5.44 3.09
N VAL A 85 0.66 -4.47 2.26
CA VAL A 85 -0.63 -4.37 1.60
C VAL A 85 -0.43 -4.57 0.12
N HIS A 86 -1.10 -5.57 -0.43
CA HIS A 86 -1.11 -5.88 -1.86
C HIS A 86 -2.55 -5.78 -2.37
N PHE A 87 -2.74 -4.94 -3.38
CA PHE A 87 -4.02 -4.75 -4.05
C PHE A 87 -3.89 -5.28 -5.47
N GLU A 88 -4.70 -6.26 -5.84
CA GLU A 88 -4.74 -6.83 -7.18
C GLU A 88 -6.19 -7.09 -7.58
N ALA A 89 -6.65 -6.41 -8.63
CA ALA A 89 -8.02 -6.51 -9.09
C ALA A 89 -8.12 -6.27 -10.59
N GLU A 90 -9.05 -6.97 -11.24
CA GLU A 90 -9.40 -6.68 -12.63
C GLU A 90 -10.46 -5.57 -12.69
N TRP A 91 -10.32 -4.67 -13.67
CA TRP A 91 -11.35 -3.67 -14.00
C TRP A 91 -12.65 -4.32 -14.45
N ALA A 92 -13.81 -3.74 -14.10
CA ALA A 92 -15.10 -4.16 -14.66
C ALA A 92 -15.15 -3.98 -16.19
N LYS A 93 -14.58 -2.87 -16.67
CA LYS A 93 -14.29 -2.67 -18.09
C LYS A 93 -12.79 -2.47 -18.26
N LYS A 94 -12.16 -3.35 -19.03
CA LYS A 94 -10.71 -3.33 -19.28
C LYS A 94 -10.35 -2.21 -20.26
N PHE A 95 -9.22 -1.54 -20.00
CA PHE A 95 -8.57 -0.67 -20.96
C PHE A 95 -8.02 -1.51 -22.12
N LYS A 96 -7.92 -0.92 -23.30
CA LYS A 96 -7.35 -1.57 -24.48
C LYS A 96 -5.94 -1.04 -24.73
N TYR A 97 -4.98 -1.94 -24.84
CA TYR A 97 -3.58 -1.58 -25.04
C TYR A 97 -3.35 -0.86 -26.37
N ASP A 98 -3.99 -1.35 -27.43
CA ASP A 98 -3.93 -0.80 -28.79
C ASP A 98 -4.56 0.59 -28.92
N GLU A 99 -5.38 1.00 -27.94
CA GLU A 99 -5.94 2.36 -27.86
C GLU A 99 -5.08 3.29 -26.98
N THR A 100 -4.01 2.79 -26.34
CA THR A 100 -3.12 3.61 -25.50
C THR A 100 -2.24 4.51 -26.37
N PHE A 101 -2.08 5.78 -25.98
CA PHE A 101 -1.32 6.76 -26.76
C PHE A 101 -0.44 7.66 -25.89
N PRO A 102 0.70 8.15 -26.42
CA PRO A 102 1.55 9.09 -25.70
C PRO A 102 0.86 10.45 -25.53
N LYS A 103 0.83 10.99 -24.30
CA LYS A 103 0.27 12.30 -23.95
C LYS A 103 1.14 13.01 -22.90
N ASP A 104 1.13 14.34 -22.93
CA ASP A 104 1.78 15.16 -21.90
C ASP A 104 1.10 14.97 -20.54
N PHE A 105 1.91 14.74 -19.51
CA PHE A 105 1.55 14.73 -18.10
C PHE A 105 2.35 15.80 -17.36
N TYR A 106 1.64 16.69 -16.68
CA TYR A 106 2.20 17.86 -16.00
C TYR A 106 2.55 17.48 -14.56
N VAL A 107 3.84 17.22 -14.30
CA VAL A 107 4.34 16.94 -12.94
C VAL A 107 4.35 18.23 -12.11
N SER A 108 4.69 19.35 -12.75
CA SER A 108 4.57 20.70 -12.20
C SER A 108 4.41 21.72 -13.35
N LYS A 109 4.35 23.02 -13.03
CA LYS A 109 4.28 24.09 -14.05
C LYS A 109 5.42 24.02 -15.06
N ASP A 110 6.62 23.66 -14.60
CA ASP A 110 7.85 23.69 -15.40
C ASP A 110 8.36 22.29 -15.77
N ASN A 111 7.65 21.23 -15.38
CA ASN A 111 8.06 19.85 -15.60
C ASN A 111 6.93 19.05 -16.25
N VAL A 112 7.10 18.74 -17.54
CA VAL A 112 6.17 17.95 -18.34
C VAL A 112 6.86 16.68 -18.79
N ARG A 113 6.15 15.55 -18.69
CA ARG A 113 6.61 14.25 -19.15
C ARG A 113 5.61 13.65 -20.11
N GLN A 114 6.12 13.02 -21.17
CA GLN A 114 5.29 12.17 -22.02
C GLN A 114 5.04 10.83 -21.32
N VAL A 115 3.77 10.44 -21.21
CA VAL A 115 3.33 9.18 -20.59
C VAL A 115 2.34 8.47 -21.49
N ASN A 116 2.21 7.16 -21.32
CA ASN A 116 1.19 6.36 -22.00
C ASN A 116 -0.17 6.58 -21.31
N MET A 117 -1.08 7.22 -22.03
CA MET A 117 -2.43 7.54 -21.58
C MET A 117 -3.40 6.49 -22.10
N MET A 118 -4.15 5.87 -21.19
CA MET A 118 -5.12 4.83 -21.49
C MET A 118 -6.52 5.44 -21.57
N PRO A 119 -7.16 5.47 -22.75
CA PRO A 119 -8.54 5.94 -22.88
C PRO A 119 -9.53 4.83 -22.51
N ILE A 120 -10.65 5.22 -21.93
CA ILE A 120 -11.81 4.37 -21.74
C ILE A 120 -13.09 5.21 -21.70
N TRP A 121 -14.15 4.70 -22.30
CA TRP A 121 -15.47 5.30 -22.25
C TRP A 121 -16.49 4.20 -22.00
N ALA A 122 -17.57 4.44 -21.25
CA ALA A 122 -18.61 3.43 -21.01
C ALA A 122 -19.93 4.09 -20.64
N PHE A 123 -21.03 3.50 -21.12
CA PHE A 123 -22.37 3.90 -20.71
C PHE A 123 -22.72 3.31 -19.34
N GLY A 124 -23.16 4.15 -18.41
CA GLY A 124 -23.74 3.72 -17.14
C GLY A 124 -22.79 2.98 -16.19
N LEU A 125 -21.47 3.19 -16.29
CA LEU A 125 -20.48 2.43 -15.51
C LEU A 125 -19.76 3.26 -14.45
N PHE A 126 -19.35 4.48 -14.78
CA PHE A 126 -18.46 5.25 -13.94
C PHE A 126 -19.21 6.07 -12.91
N ARG A 127 -18.67 6.14 -11.69
CA ARG A 127 -19.14 7.04 -10.64
C ARG A 127 -18.46 8.40 -10.80
N TYR A 128 -19.23 9.47 -10.74
CA TYR A 128 -18.69 10.82 -10.89
C TYR A 128 -19.38 11.83 -9.99
N THR A 129 -18.59 12.73 -9.40
CA THR A 129 -19.06 14.01 -8.86
C THR A 129 -17.97 15.05 -9.04
N GLU A 130 -18.32 16.32 -8.83
CA GLU A 130 -17.34 17.39 -8.78
C GLU A 130 -17.75 18.46 -7.77
N ASP A 131 -16.79 19.30 -7.41
CA ASP A 131 -17.00 20.59 -6.75
C ASP A 131 -16.09 21.66 -7.38
N GLY A 132 -15.93 22.81 -6.69
CA GLY A 132 -15.08 23.90 -7.16
C GLY A 132 -13.58 23.59 -7.18
N HIS A 133 -13.13 22.52 -6.53
CA HIS A 133 -11.70 22.20 -6.38
C HIS A 133 -11.31 20.91 -7.09
N VAL A 134 -12.18 19.89 -7.09
CA VAL A 134 -11.87 18.56 -7.63
C VAL A 134 -12.98 17.99 -8.51
N GLN A 135 -12.56 17.22 -9.50
CA GLN A 135 -13.37 16.21 -10.17
C GLN A 135 -13.06 14.86 -9.51
N LEU A 136 -14.09 14.10 -9.15
CA LEU A 136 -13.96 12.77 -8.56
C LEU A 136 -14.53 11.73 -9.51
N LEU A 137 -13.68 10.81 -9.96
CA LEU A 137 -14.05 9.66 -10.78
C LEU A 137 -13.90 8.37 -9.97
N GLY A 138 -14.88 7.48 -10.03
CA GLY A 138 -14.84 6.13 -9.48
C GLY A 138 -14.92 5.10 -10.60
N ILE A 139 -13.85 4.32 -10.77
CA ILE A 139 -13.76 3.26 -11.77
C ILE A 139 -13.98 1.91 -11.07
N PRO A 140 -15.04 1.14 -11.43
CA PRO A 140 -15.33 -0.14 -10.79
C PRO A 140 -14.33 -1.24 -11.18
N TYR A 141 -14.05 -2.11 -10.21
CA TYR A 141 -13.44 -3.42 -10.44
C TYR A 141 -14.52 -4.46 -10.77
N ASN A 142 -14.09 -5.66 -11.19
CA ASN A 142 -14.96 -6.71 -11.73
C ASN A 142 -16.02 -7.24 -10.74
N ASP A 143 -15.87 -6.97 -9.43
CA ASP A 143 -16.89 -7.26 -8.42
C ASP A 143 -18.07 -6.26 -8.45
N ASN A 144 -17.92 -5.12 -9.13
CA ASN A 144 -18.83 -3.97 -9.14
C ASN A 144 -19.16 -3.37 -7.76
N GLU A 145 -18.42 -3.77 -6.72
CA GLU A 145 -18.56 -3.29 -5.35
C GLU A 145 -17.37 -2.42 -4.93
N THR A 146 -16.19 -2.74 -5.46
CA THR A 146 -14.93 -2.02 -5.20
C THR A 146 -14.63 -1.04 -6.34
N PHE A 147 -14.12 0.14 -6.00
CA PHE A 147 -13.84 1.21 -6.97
C PHE A 147 -12.47 1.85 -6.69
N LEU A 148 -11.71 2.16 -7.75
CA LEU A 148 -10.63 3.14 -7.66
C LEU A 148 -11.25 4.54 -7.77
N TYR A 149 -11.06 5.35 -6.73
CA TYR A 149 -11.47 6.75 -6.74
C TYR A 149 -10.27 7.67 -7.06
N LEU A 150 -10.37 8.41 -8.16
CA LEU A 150 -9.38 9.38 -8.61
C LEU A 150 -9.90 10.79 -8.32
N PHE A 151 -9.19 11.51 -7.46
CA PHE A 151 -9.43 12.91 -7.16
C PHE A 151 -8.52 13.75 -8.05
N LEU A 152 -9.09 14.34 -9.09
CA LEU A 152 -8.37 15.19 -10.03
C LEU A 152 -8.60 16.67 -9.63
N PRO A 153 -7.57 17.39 -9.17
CA PRO A 153 -7.67 18.84 -8.97
C PRO A 153 -8.04 19.55 -10.28
N ARG A 154 -8.88 20.60 -10.20
CA ARG A 154 -9.22 21.42 -11.37
C ARG A 154 -8.02 22.23 -11.87
N ASP A 155 -7.23 22.74 -10.93
CA ASP A 155 -6.00 23.47 -11.23
C ASP A 155 -4.86 22.46 -11.45
N ARG A 156 -4.05 22.67 -12.49
CA ARG A 156 -2.93 21.76 -12.84
C ARG A 156 -1.91 21.62 -11.72
N ASP A 157 -1.71 22.65 -10.91
CA ASP A 157 -0.84 22.70 -9.73
C ASP A 157 -1.64 22.66 -8.40
N GLY A 158 -2.92 22.28 -8.46
CA GLY A 158 -3.84 22.33 -7.32
C GLY A 158 -3.71 21.20 -6.30
N LEU A 159 -2.89 20.18 -6.57
CA LEU A 159 -2.80 18.97 -5.73
C LEU A 159 -2.42 19.30 -4.28
N GLU A 160 -1.46 20.20 -4.05
CA GLU A 160 -1.06 20.60 -2.69
C GLU A 160 -2.20 21.23 -1.90
N ASN A 161 -3.03 22.06 -2.55
CA ASN A 161 -4.18 22.70 -1.91
C ASN A 161 -5.24 21.66 -1.57
N VAL A 162 -5.51 20.73 -2.48
CA VAL A 162 -6.43 19.61 -2.24
C VAL A 162 -5.96 18.76 -1.06
N ILE A 163 -4.66 18.45 -0.95
CA ILE A 163 -4.10 17.67 0.17
C ILE A 163 -4.26 18.41 1.51
N LYS A 164 -4.13 19.75 1.55
CA LYS A 164 -4.32 20.53 2.78
C LYS A 164 -5.78 20.53 3.27
N GLU A 165 -6.73 20.44 2.36
CA GLU A 165 -8.17 20.46 2.66
C GLU A 165 -8.79 19.07 2.80
N ILE A 166 -8.11 18.03 2.35
CA ILE A 166 -8.66 16.68 2.36
C ILE A 166 -8.82 16.17 3.79
N SER A 167 -9.97 15.57 4.05
CA SER A 167 -10.27 14.91 5.32
C SER A 167 -11.13 13.68 5.06
N GLY A 168 -11.15 12.74 6.01
CA GLY A 168 -12.02 11.56 5.91
C GLY A 168 -13.50 11.93 5.69
N LYS A 169 -13.97 13.01 6.32
CA LYS A 169 -15.33 13.53 6.12
C LYS A 169 -15.55 14.03 4.68
N ARG A 170 -14.60 14.80 4.14
CA ARG A 170 -14.66 15.33 2.77
C ARG A 170 -14.63 14.20 1.73
N ILE A 171 -13.73 13.23 1.89
CA ILE A 171 -13.62 12.04 1.01
C ILE A 171 -14.96 11.30 0.97
N LEU A 172 -15.50 10.93 2.14
CA LEU A 172 -16.76 10.19 2.23
C LEU A 172 -17.95 10.99 1.68
N ALA A 173 -17.98 12.31 1.90
CA ALA A 173 -19.03 13.18 1.36
C ALA A 173 -19.00 13.23 -0.17
N LEU A 174 -17.82 13.37 -0.78
CA LEU A 174 -17.67 13.37 -2.24
C LEU A 174 -18.07 12.01 -2.84
N ILE A 175 -17.58 10.90 -2.28
CA ILE A 175 -17.94 9.55 -2.75
C ILE A 175 -19.46 9.31 -2.70
N ARG A 176 -20.14 9.74 -1.63
CA ARG A 176 -21.60 9.61 -1.51
C ARG A 176 -22.39 10.46 -2.50
N ARG A 177 -21.81 11.57 -2.98
CA ARG A 177 -22.42 12.45 -3.98
C ARG A 177 -22.27 11.93 -5.40
N CYS A 178 -21.39 10.95 -5.63
CA CYS A 178 -21.19 10.37 -6.95
C CYS A 178 -22.50 9.83 -7.54
N LYS A 179 -22.71 10.12 -8.82
CA LYS A 179 -23.75 9.51 -9.64
C LYS A 179 -23.12 8.65 -10.72
N ILE A 180 -23.85 7.67 -11.20
CA ILE A 180 -23.44 6.92 -12.40
C ILE A 180 -23.69 7.83 -13.61
N VAL A 181 -22.65 8.03 -14.42
CA VAL A 181 -22.69 8.92 -15.59
C VAL A 181 -21.89 8.32 -16.76
N ASP A 182 -22.15 8.85 -17.94
CA ASP A 182 -21.38 8.57 -19.14
C ASP A 182 -20.25 9.59 -19.24
N VAL A 183 -19.01 9.13 -19.08
CA VAL A 183 -17.81 9.97 -19.15
C VAL A 183 -16.73 9.28 -19.98
N GLU A 184 -16.00 10.09 -20.72
CA GLU A 184 -14.74 9.71 -21.35
C GLU A 184 -13.61 9.94 -20.35
N VAL A 185 -12.77 8.93 -20.18
CA VAL A 185 -11.74 8.88 -19.16
C VAL A 185 -10.42 8.62 -19.84
N GLU A 186 -9.42 9.40 -19.47
CA GLU A 186 -8.04 9.17 -19.83
C GLU A 186 -7.21 9.13 -18.54
N ILE A 187 -6.52 8.03 -18.29
CA ILE A 187 -5.63 7.89 -17.13
C ILE A 187 -4.27 7.34 -17.57
N PRO A 188 -3.17 7.79 -16.96
CA PRO A 188 -1.86 7.23 -17.29
C PRO A 188 -1.81 5.77 -16.84
N ALA A 189 -1.07 4.94 -17.57
CA ALA A 189 -0.56 3.70 -16.99
C ALA A 189 0.55 4.06 -16.00
N PHE A 190 0.47 3.57 -14.75
CA PHE A 190 1.47 3.91 -13.74
C PHE A 190 1.65 2.80 -12.70
N ARG A 191 2.84 2.79 -12.12
CA ARG A 191 3.22 1.95 -10.99
C ARG A 191 3.77 2.84 -9.89
N ILE A 192 3.28 2.65 -8.68
CA ILE A 192 3.74 3.31 -7.46
C ILE A 192 4.28 2.23 -6.53
N GLU A 193 5.53 2.41 -6.12
CA GLU A 193 6.16 1.62 -5.09
C GLU A 193 6.72 2.58 -4.05
N SER A 194 6.35 2.37 -2.79
CA SER A 194 6.81 3.20 -1.68
C SER A 194 7.10 2.33 -0.47
N GLY A 195 8.30 2.46 0.07
CA GLY A 195 8.70 1.91 1.36
C GLY A 195 9.11 3.04 2.29
N SER A 196 8.64 3.02 3.53
CA SER A 196 9.06 4.01 4.53
C SER A 196 8.96 3.45 5.95
N ASP A 197 9.84 3.95 6.82
CA ASP A 197 9.68 3.82 8.27
C ASP A 197 8.60 4.80 8.73
N MET A 198 7.55 4.26 9.33
CA MET A 198 6.40 4.99 9.82
C MET A 198 6.63 5.64 11.18
N LYS A 199 7.79 5.41 11.82
CA LYS A 199 8.11 5.95 13.16
C LYS A 199 7.78 7.43 13.32
N ASP A 200 8.35 8.29 12.48
CA ASP A 200 8.14 9.74 12.57
C ASP A 200 6.68 10.14 12.35
N ALA A 201 6.00 9.45 11.43
CA ALA A 201 4.58 9.69 11.17
C ALA A 201 3.73 9.30 12.38
N LEU A 202 3.99 8.14 12.99
CA LEU A 202 3.28 7.64 14.16
C LEU A 202 3.52 8.51 15.40
N ILE A 203 4.75 9.00 15.60
CA ILE A 203 5.07 9.98 16.66
C ILE A 203 4.26 11.27 16.45
N LYS A 204 4.23 11.83 15.22
CA LYS A 204 3.42 13.01 14.90
C LYS A 204 1.92 12.79 15.09
N MET A 205 1.45 11.54 14.98
CA MET A 205 0.07 11.15 15.27
C MET A 205 -0.21 10.93 16.77
N GLY A 206 0.79 11.08 17.64
CA GLY A 206 0.65 10.95 19.10
C GLY A 206 1.05 9.59 19.66
N ILE A 207 1.53 8.65 18.83
CA ILE A 207 2.04 7.34 19.28
C ILE A 207 3.52 7.51 19.61
N GLN A 208 3.82 8.27 20.65
CA GLN A 208 5.19 8.59 21.06
C GLN A 208 5.77 7.51 21.99
N ASN A 209 5.09 7.23 23.11
CA ASN A 209 5.59 6.34 24.16
C ASN A 209 5.96 4.95 23.64
N ALA A 210 5.32 4.47 22.57
CA ALA A 210 5.61 3.18 21.97
C ALA A 210 7.06 3.05 21.46
N PHE A 211 7.74 4.17 21.17
CA PHE A 211 9.10 4.20 20.64
C PHE A 211 10.15 4.56 21.70
N GLU A 212 9.74 4.72 22.96
CA GLU A 212 10.61 5.09 24.07
C GLU A 212 10.88 3.90 24.98
N SER A 213 11.98 3.91 25.73
CA SER A 213 12.30 2.87 26.71
C SER A 213 11.31 2.78 27.87
N SER A 214 10.41 3.74 27.99
CA SER A 214 9.29 3.81 28.94
C SER A 214 8.03 3.08 28.43
N ALA A 215 8.05 2.51 27.22
CA ALA A 215 6.91 1.84 26.62
C ALA A 215 6.41 0.68 27.49
N ASP A 216 5.10 0.64 27.76
CA ASP A 216 4.48 -0.51 28.41
C ASP A 216 4.03 -1.54 27.37
N PHE A 217 4.94 -2.45 27.02
CA PHE A 217 4.64 -3.66 26.26
C PHE A 217 4.61 -4.92 27.14
N SER A 218 4.25 -4.78 28.41
CA SER A 218 4.17 -5.89 29.37
C SER A 218 3.20 -6.99 28.92
N ALA A 219 2.24 -6.69 28.03
CA ALA A 219 1.37 -7.70 27.44
C ALA A 219 2.11 -8.69 26.51
N ILE A 220 3.28 -8.31 25.96
CA ILE A 220 4.08 -9.11 25.02
C ILE A 220 5.09 -9.98 25.76
N SER A 221 5.87 -9.39 26.67
CA SER A 221 6.92 -10.05 27.45
C SER A 221 7.03 -9.39 28.83
N GLN A 222 7.74 -10.04 29.77
CA GLN A 222 8.17 -9.38 31.02
C GLN A 222 9.42 -8.52 30.83
N SER A 223 10.17 -8.74 29.74
CA SER A 223 11.29 -7.91 29.35
C SER A 223 10.83 -6.50 28.98
N ASN A 224 11.66 -5.49 29.22
CA ASN A 224 11.39 -4.15 28.73
C ASN A 224 11.52 -4.13 27.19
N LEU A 225 10.47 -3.70 26.50
CA LEU A 225 10.42 -3.65 25.04
C LEU A 225 10.00 -2.26 24.61
N PHE A 226 10.40 -1.85 23.41
CA PHE A 226 9.89 -0.68 22.72
C PHE A 226 9.92 -0.90 21.21
N LEU A 227 9.12 -0.15 20.46
CA LEU A 227 9.18 -0.15 19.01
C LEU A 227 10.41 0.63 18.57
N SER A 228 11.25 -0.03 17.78
CA SER A 228 12.42 0.59 17.18
C SER A 228 12.07 1.28 15.87
N THR A 229 11.39 0.53 15.00
CA THR A 229 11.11 0.80 13.59
C THR A 229 9.75 0.20 13.22
N VAL A 230 8.98 0.86 12.34
CA VAL A 230 7.74 0.32 11.78
C VAL A 230 7.79 0.44 10.27
N LEU A 231 7.91 -0.70 9.58
CA LEU A 231 8.11 -0.68 8.13
C LEU A 231 6.79 -0.87 7.42
N HIS A 232 6.51 0.06 6.53
CA HIS A 232 5.37 -0.02 5.65
C HIS A 232 5.85 0.07 4.20
N LYS A 233 5.60 -0.99 3.43
CA LYS A 233 5.81 -0.98 1.98
C LYS A 233 4.49 -1.24 1.27
N THR A 234 4.21 -0.38 0.31
CA THR A 234 3.01 -0.42 -0.52
C THR A 234 3.42 -0.52 -1.99
N PHE A 235 2.69 -1.35 -2.71
CA PHE A 235 2.75 -1.47 -4.16
C PHE A 235 1.35 -1.26 -4.73
N PHE A 236 1.26 -0.40 -5.73
CA PHE A 236 0.03 -0.14 -6.45
C PHE A 236 0.33 0.05 -7.93
N GLU A 237 -0.36 -0.68 -8.79
CA GLU A 237 -0.16 -0.64 -10.24
C GLU A 237 -1.50 -0.51 -10.95
N VAL A 238 -1.55 0.42 -11.90
CA VAL A 238 -2.67 0.64 -12.82
C VAL A 238 -2.19 0.35 -14.23
N HIS A 239 -2.73 -0.70 -14.83
CA HIS A 239 -2.28 -1.24 -16.11
C HIS A 239 -3.45 -1.66 -17.01
N PHE A 240 -3.13 -1.94 -18.28
CA PHE A 240 -4.08 -2.21 -19.38
C PHE A 240 -4.56 -3.67 -19.51
N LEU A 241 -3.98 -4.66 -18.81
CA LEU A 241 -4.20 -6.11 -19.04
C LEU A 241 -4.47 -6.89 -17.73
N PHE A 242 -5.52 -7.74 -17.62
CA PHE A 242 -5.63 -9.21 -17.90
C PHE A 242 -4.82 -10.10 -16.95
N SER A 243 -5.51 -10.97 -16.18
CA SER A 243 -5.04 -12.01 -15.24
C SER A 243 -3.53 -12.19 -15.04
N VAL A 244 -3.12 -12.28 -13.77
CA VAL A 244 -1.78 -12.58 -13.20
C VAL A 244 -0.91 -13.55 -14.03
N PHE A 245 -1.53 -14.46 -14.76
CA PHE A 245 -0.87 -15.49 -15.56
C PHE A 245 0.07 -14.94 -16.66
N LEU A 246 -0.24 -13.80 -17.28
CA LEU A 246 0.55 -13.25 -18.41
C LEU A 246 1.65 -12.26 -17.98
N GLN A 247 1.57 -11.63 -16.81
CA GLN A 247 2.67 -10.81 -16.29
C GLN A 247 3.96 -11.63 -16.08
N LYS A 248 3.83 -12.94 -15.78
CA LYS A 248 4.98 -13.86 -15.67
C LYS A 248 5.66 -14.14 -17.01
N GLU A 249 4.94 -14.10 -18.14
CA GLU A 249 5.53 -14.28 -19.46
C GLU A 249 6.21 -13.01 -19.98
N LEU A 250 5.63 -11.82 -19.72
CA LEU A 250 6.24 -10.55 -20.11
C LEU A 250 7.54 -10.26 -19.36
N LYS A 251 7.63 -10.60 -18.05
CA LYS A 251 8.90 -10.54 -17.30
C LYS A 251 9.96 -11.56 -17.75
N ARG A 252 9.58 -12.55 -18.57
CA ARG A 252 10.50 -13.57 -19.10
C ARG A 252 11.12 -13.18 -20.44
N ASN A 253 10.55 -12.17 -21.11
CA ASN A 253 10.93 -11.75 -22.46
C ASN A 253 11.46 -10.30 -22.53
N LEU A 254 11.77 -9.71 -21.38
CA LEU A 254 12.55 -8.48 -21.20
C LEU A 254 13.80 -8.82 -20.39
#